data_AF-A0A2E4WY75-F1
#
_entry.id   AF-A0A2E4WY75-F1
#
_cell.length_a   1.000
_cell.length_b   1.000
_cell.length_c   1.000
_cell.angle_alpha   90.00
_cell.angle_beta   90.00
_cell.angle_gamma   90.00
#
_symmetry.space_group_name_H-M   'P 1'
#
loop_
_entity.id
_entity.type
_entity.pdbx_description
1 polymer ?
#
loop_
_entity_poly.entity_id
_entity_poly.type
_entity_poly.pdbx_seq_one_letter_code
_entity_poly.pdbx_strand_id
1 'polypeptide(L)'
;MMYLLGGCATTLGAAYQDQMKPETVARWLSWRASEAGRNLDEQSLWDQRLAQDVRPKLDLGDAGLARRAHGIYHQRCSPCHGTPGQKPNLPIAPALGGQGYRFGMLMGGDNMARGIFDVISKGRNQMPAFAGQMTNEQIWLMVEYLRSF
;
A
#
# COMPACT_ATOMS: atom_id res chain seq x y z
N MET A 1 36.18 -4.78 13.13
CA MET A 1 34.85 -5.13 13.65
C MET A 1 33.87 -5.04 12.48
N MET A 2 33.29 -6.16 12.13
CA MET A 2 32.53 -6.42 10.92
C MET A 2 31.06 -6.05 11.16
N TYR A 3 30.47 -5.19 10.33
CA TYR A 3 29.01 -5.13 10.16
C TYR A 3 28.70 -5.29 8.67
N LEU A 4 28.60 -6.55 8.27
CA LEU A 4 27.86 -6.95 7.07
C LEU A 4 26.38 -6.93 7.46
N LEU A 5 25.68 -5.83 7.19
CA LEU A 5 24.22 -5.84 7.21
C LEU A 5 23.75 -6.42 5.89
N GLY A 6 23.25 -7.66 5.97
CA GLY A 6 22.71 -8.42 4.86
C GLY A 6 21.60 -7.66 4.15
N GLY A 7 21.77 -7.54 2.83
CA GLY A 7 20.73 -7.07 1.94
C GLY A 7 19.55 -8.04 1.97
N CYS A 8 18.40 -7.54 2.41
CA CYS A 8 17.09 -8.07 2.00
C CYS A 8 16.44 -7.01 1.10
N ALA A 9 17.08 -6.76 -0.04
CA ALA A 9 16.62 -5.80 -1.04
C ALA A 9 15.80 -6.53 -2.11
N THR A 10 14.48 -6.63 -1.93
CA THR A 10 13.58 -7.11 -3.00
C THR A 10 12.28 -6.31 -3.07
N THR A 11 12.38 -4.99 -3.10
CA THR A 11 11.25 -4.16 -3.56
C THR A 11 11.77 -3.12 -4.56
N LEU A 12 11.01 -2.92 -5.64
CA LEU A 12 11.34 -1.96 -6.71
C LEU A 12 11.57 -0.52 -6.19
N GLY A 13 11.00 -0.18 -5.03
CA GLY A 13 11.20 1.12 -4.38
C GLY A 13 12.62 1.36 -3.85
N ALA A 14 13.29 0.34 -3.30
CA ALA A 14 14.66 0.48 -2.79
C ALA A 14 15.66 0.66 -3.95
N ALA A 15 15.53 -0.15 -5.00
CA ALA A 15 16.38 -0.07 -6.18
C ALA A 15 16.23 1.28 -6.95
N TYR A 16 15.05 1.90 -6.90
CA TYR A 16 14.82 3.21 -7.49
C TYR A 16 15.37 4.36 -6.61
N GLN A 17 15.33 4.20 -5.28
CA GLN A 17 15.93 5.15 -4.33
C GLN A 17 17.46 5.20 -4.45
N ASP A 18 18.11 4.06 -4.71
CA ASP A 18 19.57 3.97 -4.89
C ASP A 18 20.09 4.76 -6.11
N GLN A 19 19.22 5.07 -7.07
CA GLN A 19 19.56 5.87 -8.27
C GLN A 19 19.28 7.37 -8.10
N MET A 20 18.66 7.77 -6.98
CA MET A 20 18.36 9.17 -6.70
C MET A 20 19.52 9.87 -6.00
N LYS A 21 19.62 11.18 -6.22
CA LYS A 21 20.53 12.00 -5.41
C LYS A 21 20.10 11.96 -3.92
N PRO A 22 21.04 11.92 -2.96
CA PRO A 22 20.73 11.79 -1.54
C PRO A 22 19.73 12.83 -1.00
N GLU A 23 19.82 14.07 -1.47
CA GLU A 23 18.90 15.16 -1.10
C GLU A 23 17.46 14.92 -1.61
N THR A 24 17.31 14.19 -2.71
CA THR A 24 16.01 13.84 -3.27
C THR A 24 15.36 12.73 -2.46
N VAL A 25 16.14 11.73 -2.03
CA VAL A 25 15.67 10.66 -1.15
C VAL A 25 15.24 11.24 0.20
N ALA A 26 16.07 12.11 0.80
CA ALA A 26 15.74 12.75 2.08
C ALA A 26 14.45 13.58 2.00
N ARG A 27 14.27 14.35 0.92
CA ARG A 27 13.04 15.11 0.69
C ARG A 27 11.82 14.21 0.50
N TRP A 28 11.97 13.10 -0.24
CA TRP A 28 10.89 12.14 -0.45
C TRP A 28 10.50 11.41 0.84
N LEU A 29 11.47 11.00 1.66
CA LEU A 29 11.22 10.37 2.95
C LEU A 29 10.53 11.31 3.93
N SER A 30 10.96 12.58 3.97
CA SER A 30 10.35 13.63 4.79
C SER A 30 8.90 13.89 4.38
N TRP A 31 8.63 14.03 3.08
CA TRP A 31 7.27 14.17 2.56
C TRP A 31 6.40 12.95 2.88
N ARG A 32 6.91 11.73 2.66
CA ARG A 32 6.16 10.49 2.98
C ARG A 32 5.80 10.42 4.46
N ALA A 33 6.72 10.81 5.34
CA ALA A 33 6.47 10.86 6.78
C ALA A 33 5.36 11.87 7.09
N SER A 34 5.41 13.08 6.54
CA SER A 34 4.37 14.11 6.77
C SER A 34 2.99 13.71 6.27
N GLU A 35 2.88 13.10 5.08
CA GLU A 35 1.59 12.64 4.53
C GLU A 35 0.94 11.53 5.37
N ALA A 36 1.79 10.77 6.06
CA ALA A 36 1.36 9.71 6.96
C ALA A 36 1.15 10.18 8.41
N GLY A 37 1.35 11.48 8.69
CA GLY A 37 1.30 12.02 10.05
C GLY A 37 2.36 11.43 10.98
N ARG A 38 3.49 11.01 10.42
CA ARG A 38 4.63 10.43 11.15
C ARG A 38 5.83 11.37 11.15
N ASN A 39 6.63 11.31 12.20
CA ASN A 39 7.99 11.84 12.19
C ASN A 39 8.97 10.84 11.53
N LEU A 40 10.23 11.25 11.35
CA LEU A 40 11.24 10.42 10.66
C LEU A 40 11.58 9.13 11.42
N ASP A 41 11.58 9.15 12.76
CA ASP A 41 11.85 7.96 13.58
C ASP A 41 10.69 6.97 13.50
N GLU A 42 9.45 7.45 13.60
CA GLU A 42 8.23 6.66 13.39
C GLU A 42 8.19 6.05 11.99
N GLN A 43 8.66 6.79 10.99
CA GLN A 43 8.77 6.31 9.62
C GLN A 43 9.88 5.26 9.48
N SER A 44 11.01 5.39 10.17
CA SER A 44 12.07 4.38 10.20
C SER A 44 11.60 3.08 10.86
N LEU A 45 10.91 3.17 12.01
CA LEU A 45 10.30 2.02 12.67
C LEU A 45 9.24 1.34 11.80
N TRP A 46 8.51 2.12 10.98
CA TRP A 46 7.59 1.58 9.99
C TRP A 46 8.31 0.77 8.92
N ASP A 47 9.42 1.26 8.39
CA ASP A 47 10.22 0.57 7.37
C ASP A 47 10.85 -0.71 7.93
N GLN A 48 11.28 -0.71 9.21
CA GLN A 48 11.80 -1.91 9.88
C GLN A 48 10.72 -2.98 10.08
N ARG A 49 9.50 -2.60 10.46
CA ARG A 49 8.37 -3.54 10.57
C ARG A 49 8.02 -4.20 9.24
N LEU A 50 8.22 -3.49 8.13
CA LEU A 50 8.01 -4.01 6.79
C LEU A 50 9.02 -5.07 6.40
N ALA A 51 10.29 -4.90 6.79
CA ALA A 51 11.32 -5.91 6.57
C ALA A 51 11.01 -7.25 7.27
N GLN A 52 10.13 -7.23 8.27
CA GLN A 52 9.71 -8.40 9.05
C GLN A 52 8.32 -8.91 8.66
N ASP A 53 7.64 -8.25 7.71
CA ASP A 53 6.25 -8.54 7.37
C ASP A 53 6.13 -9.76 6.44
N VAL A 54 5.72 -10.90 6.99
CA VAL A 54 5.45 -12.11 6.21
C VAL A 54 4.03 -12.05 5.65
N ARG A 55 3.86 -11.37 4.51
CA ARG A 55 2.56 -11.34 3.81
C ARG A 55 2.23 -12.71 3.19
N PRO A 56 0.95 -13.11 3.16
CA PRO A 56 0.54 -14.27 2.38
C PRO A 56 0.81 -14.02 0.89
N LYS A 57 1.37 -15.03 0.20
CA LYS A 57 1.56 -14.98 -1.26
C LYS A 57 0.21 -15.25 -1.93
N LEU A 58 -0.50 -14.19 -2.27
CA LEU A 58 -1.80 -14.25 -2.95
C LEU A 58 -1.61 -13.98 -4.44
N ASP A 59 -1.89 -14.97 -5.28
CA ASP A 59 -1.75 -14.88 -6.73
C ASP A 59 -3.10 -14.59 -7.39
N LEU A 60 -3.25 -13.40 -7.99
CA LEU A 60 -4.47 -13.05 -8.74
C LEU A 60 -4.56 -13.73 -10.11
N GLY A 61 -3.54 -14.49 -10.52
CA GLY A 61 -3.64 -15.46 -11.61
C GLY A 61 -4.56 -16.64 -11.28
N ASP A 62 -4.79 -16.92 -9.99
CA ASP A 62 -5.83 -17.86 -9.55
C ASP A 62 -7.22 -17.24 -9.76
N ALA A 63 -8.01 -17.85 -10.65
CA ALA A 63 -9.34 -17.34 -11.01
C ALA A 63 -10.32 -17.28 -9.82
N GLY A 64 -10.16 -18.16 -8.83
CA GLY A 64 -10.94 -18.14 -7.60
C GLY A 64 -10.58 -16.95 -6.72
N LEU A 65 -9.29 -16.67 -6.54
CA LEU A 65 -8.82 -15.49 -5.82
C LEU A 65 -9.20 -14.19 -6.54
N ALA A 66 -9.04 -14.12 -7.85
CA ALA A 66 -9.44 -12.96 -8.65
C ALA A 66 -10.94 -12.66 -8.53
N ARG A 67 -11.79 -13.70 -8.63
CA ARG A 67 -13.24 -13.56 -8.49
C ARG A 67 -13.63 -13.11 -7.08
N ARG A 68 -13.01 -13.70 -6.05
CA ARG A 68 -13.23 -13.31 -4.65
C ARG A 68 -12.79 -11.86 -4.43
N ALA A 69 -11.66 -11.47 -4.98
CA ALA A 69 -11.12 -10.12 -4.88
C ALA A 69 -12.07 -9.09 -5.48
N HIS A 70 -12.49 -9.32 -6.72
CA HIS A 70 -13.47 -8.49 -7.42
C HIS A 70 -14.80 -8.39 -6.65
N GLY A 71 -15.31 -9.50 -6.12
CA GLY A 71 -16.55 -9.53 -5.35
C GLY A 71 -16.48 -8.68 -4.08
N ILE A 72 -15.38 -8.77 -3.32
CA ILE A 72 -15.18 -7.95 -2.12
C ILE A 72 -15.06 -6.47 -2.50
N TYR A 73 -14.27 -6.13 -3.53
CA TYR A 73 -14.12 -4.75 -3.99
C TYR A 73 -15.48 -4.16 -4.38
N HIS A 74 -16.27 -4.88 -5.18
CA HIS A 74 -17.58 -4.43 -5.62
C HIS A 74 -18.57 -4.22 -4.45
N GLN A 75 -18.50 -5.06 -3.41
CA GLN A 75 -19.44 -4.95 -2.28
C GLN A 75 -19.01 -3.91 -1.24
N ARG A 76 -17.71 -3.71 -1.04
CA ARG A 76 -17.19 -2.96 0.12
C ARG A 76 -16.42 -1.69 -0.24
N CYS A 77 -15.83 -1.62 -1.42
CA CYS A 77 -14.94 -0.52 -1.81
C CYS A 77 -15.56 0.38 -2.87
N SER A 78 -16.12 -0.21 -3.93
CA SER A 78 -16.70 0.54 -5.05
C SER A 78 -17.84 1.48 -4.69
N PRO A 79 -18.69 1.24 -3.66
CA PRO A 79 -19.74 2.19 -3.31
C PRO A 79 -19.23 3.61 -3.06
N CYS A 80 -18.01 3.75 -2.55
CA CYS A 80 -17.37 5.04 -2.31
C CYS A 80 -16.29 5.37 -3.35
N HIS A 81 -15.44 4.40 -3.69
CA HIS A 81 -14.26 4.61 -4.54
C HIS A 81 -14.53 4.49 -6.05
N GLY A 82 -15.74 4.07 -6.45
CA GLY A 82 -16.08 3.87 -7.85
C GLY A 82 -15.36 2.66 -8.47
N THR A 83 -15.24 2.66 -9.80
CA THR A 83 -14.44 1.67 -10.53
C THR A 83 -12.98 2.15 -10.60
N PRO A 84 -11.97 1.29 -10.44
CA PRO A 84 -10.56 1.68 -10.57
C PRO A 84 -10.28 2.35 -11.93
N GLY A 85 -9.49 3.42 -11.90
CA GLY A 85 -9.19 4.27 -13.06
C GLY A 85 -10.29 5.30 -13.40
N GLN A 86 -11.43 5.27 -12.72
CA GLN A 86 -12.52 6.21 -12.91
C GLN A 86 -12.63 7.19 -11.74
N LYS A 87 -13.55 8.16 -11.86
CA LYS A 87 -13.86 9.08 -10.77
C LYS A 87 -14.54 8.32 -9.62
N PRO A 88 -14.23 8.66 -8.36
CA PRO A 88 -14.89 8.06 -7.21
C PRO A 88 -16.35 8.47 -7.14
N ASN A 89 -17.18 7.63 -6.52
CA ASN A 89 -18.59 7.90 -6.31
C ASN A 89 -18.83 8.96 -5.22
N LEU A 90 -17.93 9.03 -4.23
CA LEU A 90 -17.95 10.07 -3.21
C LEU A 90 -16.82 11.09 -3.44
N PRO A 91 -17.10 12.40 -3.39
CA PRO A 91 -16.09 13.44 -3.61
C PRO A 91 -14.90 13.39 -2.64
N ILE A 92 -15.11 12.90 -1.43
CA ILE A 92 -14.07 12.79 -0.39
C ILE A 92 -13.19 11.55 -0.54
N ALA A 93 -13.62 10.56 -1.32
CA ALA A 93 -12.86 9.33 -1.53
C ALA A 93 -11.77 9.56 -2.60
N PRO A 94 -10.54 9.08 -2.39
CA PRO A 94 -9.52 9.15 -3.43
C PRO A 94 -9.87 8.22 -4.61
N ALA A 95 -9.55 8.67 -5.82
CA ALA A 95 -9.61 7.84 -7.03
C ALA A 95 -8.55 6.73 -6.95
N LEU A 96 -8.99 5.48 -7.01
CA LEU A 96 -8.11 4.30 -7.06
C LEU A 96 -7.76 3.98 -8.51
N GLY A 97 -6.55 3.48 -8.78
CA GLY A 97 -6.11 3.13 -10.14
C GLY A 97 -5.82 4.32 -11.08
N GLY A 98 -5.96 5.57 -10.61
CA GLY A 98 -5.57 6.76 -11.37
C GLY A 98 -4.05 6.99 -11.41
N GLN A 99 -3.59 7.92 -12.25
CA GLN A 99 -2.14 8.16 -12.47
C GLN A 99 -1.34 8.38 -11.18
N GLY A 100 -1.84 9.22 -10.26
CA GLY A 100 -1.18 9.47 -8.98
C GLY A 100 -1.11 8.24 -8.08
N TYR A 101 -2.17 7.43 -8.08
CA TYR A 101 -2.21 6.16 -7.34
C TYR A 101 -1.18 5.17 -7.91
N ARG A 102 -1.13 5.00 -9.22
CA ARG A 102 -0.18 4.10 -9.91
C ARG A 102 1.26 4.52 -9.67
N PHE A 103 1.54 5.82 -9.72
CA PHE A 103 2.85 6.36 -9.37
C PHE A 103 3.20 6.09 -7.90
N GLY A 104 2.25 6.28 -6.98
CA GLY A 104 2.41 5.95 -5.56
C GLY A 104 2.73 4.46 -5.33
N MET A 105 2.02 3.55 -6.01
CA MET A 105 2.31 2.11 -5.95
C MET A 105 3.69 1.77 -6.51
N LEU A 106 4.07 2.35 -7.65
CA LEU A 106 5.38 2.12 -8.27
C LEU A 106 6.53 2.57 -7.35
N MET A 107 6.40 3.76 -6.77
CA MET A 107 7.43 4.37 -5.93
C MET A 107 7.49 3.76 -4.52
N GLY A 108 6.33 3.46 -3.95
CA GLY A 108 6.24 2.97 -2.58
C GLY A 108 6.37 1.46 -2.45
N GLY A 109 6.09 0.69 -3.51
CA GLY A 109 6.17 -0.77 -3.51
C GLY A 109 5.46 -1.39 -2.31
N ASP A 110 6.19 -2.22 -1.56
CA ASP A 110 5.62 -2.91 -0.40
C ASP A 110 5.32 -1.96 0.79
N ASN A 111 6.01 -0.81 0.88
CA ASN A 111 5.64 0.22 1.85
C ASN A 111 4.24 0.77 1.60
N MET A 112 3.91 1.01 0.32
CA MET A 112 2.58 1.47 -0.06
C MET A 112 1.55 0.36 0.16
N ALA A 113 1.87 -0.89 -0.21
CA ALA A 113 0.99 -2.04 0.01
C ALA A 113 0.59 -2.20 1.50
N ARG A 114 1.56 -2.12 2.41
CA ARG A 114 1.29 -2.14 3.86
C ARG A 114 0.52 -0.91 4.33
N GLY A 115 0.82 0.27 3.78
CA GLY A 115 0.05 1.48 4.08
C GLY A 115 -1.43 1.32 3.70
N ILE A 116 -1.71 0.73 2.55
CA ILE A 116 -3.08 0.41 2.10
C ILE A 116 -3.72 -0.62 3.03
N PHE A 117 -2.99 -1.68 3.42
CA PHE A 117 -3.47 -2.65 4.40
C PHE A 117 -3.92 -1.97 5.69
N ASP A 118 -3.10 -1.07 6.22
CA ASP A 118 -3.41 -0.33 7.45
C ASP A 118 -4.62 0.59 7.30
N VAL A 119 -4.74 1.29 6.18
CA VAL A 119 -5.90 2.15 5.89
C VAL A 119 -7.19 1.33 5.78
N ILE A 120 -7.16 0.17 5.12
CA ILE A 120 -8.34 -0.71 5.03
C ILE A 120 -8.67 -1.29 6.42
N SER A 121 -7.66 -1.74 7.16
CA SER A 121 -7.83 -2.35 8.47
C SER A 121 -8.38 -1.37 9.49
N LYS A 122 -7.75 -0.20 9.63
CA LYS A 122 -8.04 0.79 10.69
C LYS A 122 -9.04 1.87 10.27
N GLY A 123 -9.31 1.99 8.97
CA GLY A 123 -10.04 3.13 8.43
C GLY A 123 -9.17 4.38 8.39
N ARG A 124 -9.66 5.42 7.70
CA ARG A 124 -9.03 6.75 7.67
C ARG A 124 -10.09 7.79 7.35
N ASN A 125 -10.16 8.86 8.15
CA ASN A 125 -11.17 9.92 8.00
C ASN A 125 -12.59 9.33 8.00
N GLN A 126 -13.33 9.49 6.89
CA GLN A 126 -14.69 8.95 6.71
C GLN A 126 -14.70 7.51 6.18
N MET A 127 -13.53 6.95 5.83
CA MET A 127 -13.44 5.53 5.44
C MET A 127 -13.52 4.66 6.71
N PRO A 128 -14.49 3.73 6.79
CA PRO A 128 -14.66 2.87 7.95
C PRO A 128 -13.50 1.88 8.11
N ALA A 129 -13.29 1.41 9.33
CA ALA A 129 -12.38 0.31 9.62
C ALA A 129 -13.00 -1.02 9.19
N PHE A 130 -12.23 -1.86 8.51
CA PHE A 130 -12.65 -3.21 8.13
C PHE A 130 -12.03 -4.32 8.98
N ALA A 131 -11.14 -4.00 9.92
CA ALA A 131 -10.72 -4.94 10.95
C ALA A 131 -11.94 -5.50 11.69
N GLY A 132 -12.01 -6.83 11.83
CA GLY A 132 -13.16 -7.53 12.42
C GLY A 132 -14.35 -7.74 11.48
N GLN A 133 -14.38 -7.08 10.32
CA GLN A 133 -15.35 -7.34 9.24
C GLN A 133 -14.78 -8.19 8.10
N MET A 134 -13.45 -8.17 7.96
CA MET A 134 -12.67 -8.91 6.98
C MET A 134 -11.48 -9.58 7.69
N THR A 135 -11.09 -10.77 7.24
CA THR A 135 -9.85 -11.40 7.73
C THR A 135 -8.62 -10.66 7.17
N ASN A 136 -7.46 -10.81 7.82
CA ASN A 136 -6.22 -10.22 7.34
C ASN A 136 -5.88 -10.66 5.91
N GLU A 137 -6.16 -11.92 5.57
CA GLU A 137 -5.97 -12.45 4.21
C GLU A 137 -6.90 -11.77 3.21
N GLN A 138 -8.15 -11.46 3.59
CA GLN A 138 -9.07 -10.72 2.73
C GLN A 138 -8.63 -9.28 2.51
N ILE A 139 -8.06 -8.64 3.54
CA ILE A 139 -7.51 -7.28 3.40
C ILE A 139 -6.27 -7.31 2.50
N TRP A 140 -5.35 -8.27 2.69
CA TRP A 140 -4.22 -8.45 1.79
C TRP A 140 -4.64 -8.78 0.36
N LEU A 141 -5.69 -9.57 0.19
CA LEU A 141 -6.27 -9.83 -1.14
C LEU A 141 -6.76 -8.54 -1.81
N MET A 142 -7.31 -7.59 -1.03
CA MET A 142 -7.69 -6.27 -1.56
C MET A 142 -6.47 -5.44 -1.93
N VAL A 143 -5.42 -5.47 -1.12
CA VAL A 143 -4.17 -4.79 -1.44
C VAL A 143 -3.62 -5.30 -2.78
N GLU A 144 -3.54 -6.61 -2.98
CA GLU A 144 -3.07 -7.19 -4.23
C GLU A 144 -4.01 -6.87 -5.40
N TYR A 145 -5.33 -6.86 -5.18
CA TYR A 145 -6.29 -6.44 -6.20
C TYR A 145 -6.06 -5.00 -6.64
N LEU A 146 -5.86 -4.08 -5.69
CA LEU A 146 -5.59 -2.68 -5.96
C LEU A 146 -4.22 -2.46 -6.61
N ARG A 147 -3.26 -3.39 -6.45
CA ARG A 147 -1.95 -3.36 -7.14
C ARG A 147 -2.04 -3.74 -8.61
N SER A 148 -3.11 -4.41 -9.02
CA SER A 148 -3.27 -4.89 -10.40
C SER A 148 -3.67 -3.79 -11.41
N PHE A 149 -3.92 -2.56 -10.94
CA PHE A 149 -4.30 -1.38 -11.74
C PHE A 149 -3.14 -0.38 -11.82
#